data_AF-A0A8S1ISL5-F1
#
_entry.id   AF-A0A8S1ISL5-F1
#
_cell.length_a   1.000
_cell.length_b   1.000
_cell.length_c   1.000
_cell.angle_alpha   90.00
_cell.angle_beta   90.00
_cell.angle_gamma   90.00
#
_symmetry.space_group_name_H-M   'P 1'
#
loop_
_entity.id
_entity.type
_entity.pdbx_description
1 polymer ?
#
loop_
_entity_poly.entity_id
_entity_poly.type
_entity_poly.pdbx_seq_one_letter_code
_entity_poly.pdbx_strand_id
1 'polypeptide(L)'
;MLRERHGVAVHWKCLVATIAIIASAVLTIVGSASEDGTTSVMFVVGIALLVISVIFYLIELFTCSTGSYVHNVLSTESAVDYVNRLKRTQPVVGYHMCCYHMEVRTRTITESDGQGGTRTRTETYTEKVTTWNGSENFHFDTWKDTSGSVSGLKDYDMAKLRLSKEKEFMDSYTRESFAANRARFVEANCHRDVSFDIEDTLDIDGFRNSVLALRDINNRPWWLRPAVFYIASLLLLTWPYRMLLNSRVASTEFGIVKSISAEPPKGGTAPARATAMLVVDVR
;
A
#
# COMPACT_ATOMS: atom_id res chain seq x y z
N MET A 1 -0.44 26.22 -13.41
CA MET A 1 0.07 26.51 -12.06
C MET A 1 -0.26 25.34 -11.14
N LEU A 2 0.64 24.36 -11.01
CA LEU A 2 0.51 23.30 -9.99
C LEU A 2 1.86 23.18 -9.31
N ARG A 3 2.09 24.09 -8.36
CA ARG A 3 3.09 23.94 -7.32
C ARG A 3 2.33 23.86 -6.00
N GLU A 4 1.59 22.78 -5.81
CA GLU A 4 1.40 22.32 -4.45
C GLU A 4 2.75 21.77 -4.00
N ARG A 5 3.55 22.67 -3.42
CA ARG A 5 4.55 22.29 -2.43
C ARG A 5 3.77 21.65 -1.29
N HIS A 6 3.37 20.39 -1.44
CA HIS A 6 3.23 19.54 -0.27
C HIS A 6 4.60 19.63 0.40
N GLY A 7 4.63 20.42 1.48
CA GLY A 7 5.84 20.72 2.24
C GLY A 7 6.55 19.40 2.43
N VAL A 8 7.85 19.38 2.06
CA VAL A 8 8.75 18.23 2.15
C VAL A 8 8.22 17.35 3.25
N ALA A 9 7.46 16.30 2.90
CA ALA A 9 6.86 15.46 3.91
C ALA A 9 8.09 14.80 4.51
N VAL A 10 8.57 15.40 5.60
CA VAL A 10 9.78 14.97 6.26
C VAL A 10 9.38 13.58 6.65
N HIS A 11 9.97 12.59 5.99
CA HIS A 11 9.83 11.19 6.34
C HIS A 11 10.58 11.03 7.67
N TRP A 12 10.09 11.71 8.70
CA TRP A 12 10.68 11.87 10.02
C TRP A 12 10.78 10.49 10.67
N LYS A 13 9.88 9.57 10.30
CA LYS A 13 9.96 8.15 10.60
C LYS A 13 11.30 7.54 10.16
N CYS A 14 11.73 7.75 8.91
CA CYS A 14 13.04 7.29 8.44
C CYS A 14 14.19 7.99 9.16
N LEU A 15 14.10 9.31 9.36
CA LEU A 15 15.15 10.06 10.04
C LEU A 15 15.34 9.55 11.48
N VAL A 16 14.24 9.39 12.23
CA VAL A 16 14.24 8.85 13.59
C VAL A 16 14.78 7.43 13.61
N ALA A 17 14.38 6.56 12.67
CA ALA A 17 14.91 5.21 12.56
C ALA A 17 16.43 5.20 12.32
N THR A 18 16.93 6.06 11.42
CA THR A 18 18.38 6.16 11.16
C THR A 18 19.15 6.69 12.38
N ILE A 19 18.63 7.70 13.08
CA ILE A 19 19.23 8.22 14.32
C ILE A 19 19.22 7.14 15.40
N ALA A 20 18.14 6.38 15.54
CA ALA A 20 18.04 5.29 16.50
C ALA A 20 19.05 4.17 16.22
N ILE A 21 19.28 3.81 14.95
CA ILE A 21 20.32 2.85 14.57
C ILE A 21 21.71 3.37 14.94
N ILE A 22 22.02 4.63 14.60
CA ILE A 22 23.33 5.24 14.92
C ILE A 22 23.54 5.30 16.43
N ALA A 23 22.54 5.77 17.19
CA ALA A 23 22.62 5.86 18.64
C ALA A 23 22.79 4.49 19.30
N SER A 24 22.06 3.47 18.82
CA SER A 24 22.18 2.10 19.32
C SER A 24 23.56 1.50 19.00
N ALA A 25 24.09 1.77 17.80
CA ALA A 25 25.44 1.33 17.42
C ALA A 25 26.52 1.99 18.29
N VAL A 26 26.42 3.29 18.57
CA VAL A 26 27.33 4.00 19.48
C VAL A 26 27.25 3.41 20.89
N LEU A 27 26.04 3.12 21.38
CA LEU A 27 25.83 2.48 22.68
C LEU A 27 26.49 1.09 22.74
N THR A 28 26.36 0.28 21.69
CA THR A 28 27.02 -1.03 21.59
C THR A 28 28.55 -0.89 21.58
N ILE A 29 29.10 0.07 20.83
CA ILE A 29 30.56 0.30 20.76
C ILE A 29 31.09 0.73 22.13
N VAL A 30 30.44 1.70 22.79
CA VAL A 30 30.82 2.17 24.14
C VAL A 30 30.71 1.04 25.17
N GLY A 31 29.64 0.23 25.11
CA GLY A 31 29.47 -0.93 25.97
C GLY A 31 30.53 -2.01 25.76
N SER A 32 31.05 -2.16 24.54
CA SER A 32 32.11 -3.14 24.22
C SER A 32 33.51 -2.72 24.66
N ALA A 33 33.73 -1.43 24.95
CA ALA A 33 35.05 -0.86 25.23
C ALA A 33 35.39 -0.77 26.72
N SER A 34 34.50 -1.22 27.62
CA SER A 34 34.66 -1.05 29.07
C SER A 34 34.46 -2.38 29.82
N GLU A 35 35.34 -2.67 30.77
CA GLU A 35 35.49 -3.98 31.45
C GLU A 35 34.60 -4.17 32.70
N ASP A 36 33.72 -3.21 33.01
CA ASP A 36 32.88 -3.24 34.23
C ASP A 36 31.57 -4.05 34.06
N GLY A 37 31.08 -4.74 35.10
CA GLY A 37 29.85 -5.54 35.01
C GLY A 37 28.60 -4.79 34.52
N THR A 38 28.52 -3.47 34.72
CA THR A 38 27.44 -2.59 34.23
C THR A 38 27.46 -2.39 32.71
N THR A 39 28.61 -2.58 32.05
CA THR A 39 28.78 -2.36 30.61
C THR A 39 28.30 -3.55 29.79
N SER A 40 28.34 -4.76 30.36
CA SER A 40 27.76 -5.97 29.77
C SER A 40 26.25 -5.82 29.52
N VAL A 41 25.53 -5.17 30.45
CA VAL A 41 24.10 -4.86 30.31
C VAL A 41 23.88 -3.82 29.21
N MET A 42 24.70 -2.76 29.17
CA MET A 42 24.63 -1.73 28.11
C MET A 42 24.91 -2.31 26.71
N PHE A 43 25.82 -3.27 26.59
CA PHE A 43 26.12 -3.97 25.34
C PHE A 43 24.92 -4.80 24.84
N VAL A 44 24.31 -5.61 25.71
CA VAL A 44 23.13 -6.42 25.38
C VAL A 44 21.94 -5.53 25.02
N VAL A 45 21.69 -4.48 25.81
CA VAL A 45 20.62 -3.50 25.53
C VAL A 45 20.88 -2.77 24.21
N GLY A 46 22.12 -2.35 23.94
CA GLY A 46 22.51 -1.71 22.68
C GLY A 46 22.26 -2.62 21.47
N ILE A 47 22.62 -3.91 21.55
CA ILE A 47 22.33 -4.89 20.50
C ILE A 47 20.83 -5.05 20.29
N ALA A 48 20.05 -5.20 21.37
CA ALA A 48 18.60 -5.35 21.27
C ALA A 48 17.95 -4.14 20.58
N LEU A 49 18.33 -2.92 20.98
CA LEU A 49 17.84 -1.68 20.37
C LEU A 49 18.28 -1.55 18.91
N LEU A 50 19.50 -1.97 18.58
CA LEU A 50 20.02 -1.97 17.21
C LEU A 50 19.20 -2.91 16.32
N VAL A 51 18.96 -4.15 16.76
CA VAL A 51 18.15 -5.13 16.02
C VAL A 51 16.73 -4.61 15.78
N ILE A 52 16.09 -4.09 16.83
CA ILE A 52 14.73 -3.53 16.74
C ILE A 52 14.71 -2.35 15.76
N SER A 53 15.65 -1.43 15.86
CA SER A 53 15.72 -0.25 14.99
C SER A 53 15.96 -0.63 13.52
N VAL A 54 16.79 -1.66 13.27
CA VAL A 54 17.02 -2.21 11.94
C VAL A 54 15.74 -2.84 11.38
N ILE A 55 15.00 -3.63 12.18
CA ILE A 55 13.71 -4.22 11.75
C ILE A 55 12.72 -3.11 11.37
N PHE A 56 12.56 -2.08 12.22
CA PHE A 56 11.70 -0.94 11.90
C PHE A 56 12.13 -0.22 10.62
N TYR A 57 13.42 -0.03 10.42
CA TYR A 57 13.96 0.57 9.20
C TYR A 57 13.66 -0.28 7.96
N LEU A 58 13.81 -1.61 8.04
CA LEU A 58 13.49 -2.51 6.94
C LEU A 58 11.99 -2.47 6.61
N ILE A 59 11.10 -2.50 7.60
CA ILE A 59 9.65 -2.38 7.40
C ILE A 59 9.31 -1.06 6.69
N GLU A 60 9.89 0.05 7.13
CA GLU A 60 9.72 1.37 6.50
C GLU A 60 10.32 1.43 5.09
N LEU A 61 11.35 0.63 4.78
CA LEU A 61 11.91 0.52 3.45
C LEU A 61 10.97 -0.24 2.50
N PHE A 62 10.42 -1.37 2.95
CA PHE A 62 9.50 -2.20 2.17
C PHE A 62 8.14 -1.54 1.92
N THR A 63 7.64 -0.77 2.90
CA THR A 63 6.36 -0.06 2.77
C THR A 63 6.47 1.24 1.97
N CYS A 64 7.68 1.67 1.60
CA CYS A 64 7.85 2.94 0.92
C CYS A 64 7.53 2.88 -0.58
N SER A 65 6.66 3.80 -1.02
CA SER A 65 6.35 4.02 -2.43
C SER A 65 7.55 4.48 -3.28
N THR A 66 8.62 5.02 -2.66
CA THR A 66 9.82 5.49 -3.37
C THR A 66 10.47 4.41 -4.23
N GLY A 67 10.56 3.17 -3.73
CA GLY A 67 11.11 2.05 -4.49
C GLY A 67 10.30 1.79 -5.77
N SER A 68 8.97 1.86 -5.68
CA SER A 68 8.07 1.67 -6.83
C SER A 68 8.35 2.68 -7.95
N TYR A 69 8.56 3.96 -7.62
CA TYR A 69 8.88 4.99 -8.63
C TYR A 69 10.22 4.74 -9.33
N VAL A 70 11.24 4.31 -8.61
CA VAL A 70 12.59 4.07 -9.16
C VAL A 70 12.62 2.82 -10.06
N HIS A 71 11.75 1.85 -9.80
CA HIS A 71 11.59 0.65 -10.64
C HIS A 71 10.67 0.89 -11.85
N ASN A 72 9.67 1.76 -11.72
CA ASN A 72 8.67 2.04 -12.77
C ASN A 72 8.95 3.34 -13.52
N VAL A 73 10.12 3.42 -14.16
CA VAL A 73 10.55 4.59 -14.93
C VAL A 73 10.14 4.49 -16.39
N LEU A 74 9.42 5.48 -16.89
CA LEU A 74 8.96 5.61 -18.28
C LEU A 74 9.37 6.97 -18.86
N SER A 75 9.41 7.09 -20.19
CA SER A 75 9.52 8.41 -20.82
C SER A 75 8.22 9.20 -20.64
N THR A 76 8.24 10.53 -20.72
CA THR A 76 7.02 11.34 -20.59
C THR A 76 6.00 11.02 -21.68
N GLU A 77 6.45 10.79 -22.92
CA GLU A 77 5.58 10.36 -24.02
C GLU A 77 5.01 8.97 -23.74
N SER A 78 5.86 8.02 -23.36
CA SER A 78 5.43 6.67 -22.98
C SER A 78 4.53 6.64 -21.75
N ALA A 79 4.64 7.61 -20.83
CA ALA A 79 3.77 7.73 -19.67
C ALA A 79 2.36 8.22 -20.06
N VAL A 80 2.26 9.15 -21.01
CA VAL A 80 0.97 9.55 -21.59
C VAL A 80 0.35 8.39 -22.35
N ASP A 81 1.12 7.67 -23.17
CA ASP A 81 0.66 6.48 -23.88
C ASP A 81 0.28 5.34 -22.94
N TYR A 82 1.01 5.20 -21.83
CA TYR A 82 0.70 4.25 -20.77
C TYR A 82 -0.69 4.54 -20.17
N VAL A 83 -0.96 5.79 -19.78
CA VAL A 83 -2.28 6.16 -19.26
C VAL A 83 -3.35 5.99 -20.34
N ASN A 84 -3.10 6.39 -21.59
CA ASN A 84 -4.04 6.19 -22.69
C ASN A 84 -4.34 4.71 -22.94
N ARG A 85 -3.36 3.82 -22.76
CA ARG A 85 -3.58 2.38 -22.81
C ARG A 85 -4.47 1.92 -21.66
N LEU A 86 -4.19 2.33 -20.42
CA LEU A 86 -5.04 2.01 -19.27
C LEU A 86 -6.48 2.50 -19.46
N LYS A 87 -6.67 3.67 -20.11
CA LYS A 87 -8.00 4.18 -20.48
C LYS A 87 -8.74 3.26 -21.46
N ARG A 88 -8.02 2.57 -22.34
CA ARG A 88 -8.56 1.63 -23.33
C ARG A 88 -8.67 0.19 -22.83
N THR A 89 -8.01 -0.14 -21.73
CA THR A 89 -8.10 -1.46 -21.10
C THR A 89 -9.47 -1.63 -20.43
N GLN A 90 -10.12 -2.77 -20.69
CA GLN A 90 -11.37 -3.15 -20.04
C GLN A 90 -11.14 -3.40 -18.54
N PRO A 91 -11.97 -2.83 -17.65
CA PRO A 91 -11.89 -3.11 -16.23
C PRO A 91 -12.47 -4.50 -15.90
N VAL A 92 -11.93 -5.15 -14.88
CA VAL A 92 -12.55 -6.30 -14.21
C VAL A 92 -13.09 -5.80 -12.88
N VAL A 93 -14.41 -5.76 -12.75
CA VAL A 93 -15.08 -5.33 -11.52
C VAL A 93 -15.62 -6.56 -10.81
N GLY A 94 -15.46 -6.60 -9.49
CA GLY A 94 -15.96 -7.71 -8.69
C GLY A 94 -16.05 -7.36 -7.22
N TYR A 95 -16.07 -8.40 -6.42
CA TYR A 95 -16.05 -8.33 -4.98
C TYR A 95 -15.25 -9.51 -4.42
N HIS A 96 -14.57 -9.28 -3.30
CA HIS A 96 -13.78 -10.24 -2.56
C HIS A 96 -14.31 -10.32 -1.13
N MET A 97 -14.51 -11.53 -0.61
CA MET A 97 -15.01 -11.77 0.73
C MET A 97 -14.10 -12.72 1.50
N CYS A 98 -13.82 -12.38 2.75
CA CYS A 98 -13.04 -13.17 3.68
C CYS A 98 -13.91 -13.46 4.92
N CYS A 99 -14.16 -14.73 5.21
CA CYS A 99 -14.84 -15.17 6.43
C CYS A 99 -13.82 -15.58 7.48
N TYR A 100 -14.04 -15.14 8.73
CA TYR A 100 -13.10 -15.32 9.82
C TYR A 100 -13.80 -15.35 11.18
N HIS A 101 -13.08 -15.87 12.17
CA HIS A 101 -13.40 -15.68 13.58
C HIS A 101 -12.15 -15.25 14.35
N MET A 102 -12.40 -14.80 15.58
CA MET A 102 -11.37 -14.38 16.50
C MET A 102 -11.10 -15.53 17.48
N GLU A 103 -9.92 -16.13 17.41
CA GLU A 103 -9.49 -17.14 18.38
C GLU A 103 -8.72 -16.48 19.52
N VAL A 104 -9.04 -16.88 20.75
CA VAL A 104 -8.26 -16.50 21.92
C VAL A 104 -7.16 -17.53 22.12
N ARG A 105 -5.91 -17.12 21.92
CA ARG A 105 -4.73 -17.98 22.08
C ARG A 105 -3.92 -17.54 23.29
N THR A 106 -3.27 -18.51 23.92
CA THR A 106 -2.37 -18.26 25.04
C THR A 106 -0.94 -18.48 24.59
N ARG A 107 -0.05 -17.56 24.98
CA ARG A 107 1.39 -17.73 24.84
C ARG A 107 2.05 -17.58 26.20
N THR A 108 3.03 -18.44 26.43
CA THR A 108 3.86 -18.39 27.62
C THR A 108 5.02 -17.46 27.36
N ILE A 109 5.06 -16.34 28.07
CA ILE A 109 6.17 -15.40 28.03
C ILE A 109 7.04 -15.67 29.25
N THR A 110 8.29 -16.06 29.00
CA THR A 110 9.31 -16.14 30.04
C THR A 110 10.11 -14.85 30.02
N GLU A 111 9.98 -14.04 31.06
CA GLU A 111 10.72 -12.80 31.25
C GLU A 111 11.86 -13.06 32.23
N SER A 112 13.11 -12.81 31.82
CA SER A 112 14.26 -12.87 32.71
C SER A 112 14.37 -11.56 33.48
N ASP A 113 14.41 -11.63 34.81
CA ASP A 113 14.71 -10.47 35.64
C ASP A 113 16.21 -10.11 35.56
N GLY A 114 16.55 -8.85 35.88
CA GLY A 114 17.94 -8.38 35.88
C GLY A 114 18.82 -8.98 36.98
N GLN A 115 18.30 -9.90 37.80
CA GLN A 115 19.01 -10.60 38.88
C GLN A 115 19.21 -12.11 38.57
N GLY A 116 18.83 -12.57 37.38
CA GLY A 116 19.07 -13.95 36.91
C GLY A 116 17.91 -14.93 37.17
N GLY A 117 16.78 -14.48 37.69
CA GLY A 117 15.54 -15.27 37.78
C GLY A 117 14.73 -15.22 36.49
N THR A 118 13.97 -16.28 36.21
CA THR A 118 13.00 -16.33 35.11
C THR A 118 11.59 -16.32 35.66
N ARG A 119 10.79 -15.32 35.30
CA ARG A 119 9.37 -15.25 35.60
C ARG A 119 8.57 -15.63 34.36
N THR A 120 7.81 -16.71 34.46
CA THR A 120 6.90 -17.14 33.41
C THR A 120 5.52 -16.53 33.66
N ARG A 121 4.96 -15.84 32.66
CA ARG A 121 3.56 -15.39 32.66
C ARG A 121 2.84 -15.90 31.42
N THR A 122 1.59 -16.32 31.59
CA THR A 122 0.72 -16.66 30.47
C THR A 122 0.03 -15.38 29.99
N GLU A 123 0.21 -15.03 28.73
CA GLU A 123 -0.50 -13.92 28.08
C GLU A 123 -1.54 -14.48 27.13
N THR A 124 -2.75 -13.92 27.20
CA THR A 124 -3.87 -14.25 26.33
C THR A 124 -4.01 -13.16 25.27
N TYR A 125 -4.04 -13.52 23.99
CA TYR A 125 -4.24 -12.60 22.87
C TYR A 125 -5.28 -13.13 21.89
N THR A 126 -5.82 -12.22 21.09
CA THR A 126 -6.83 -12.55 20.07
C THR A 126 -6.19 -12.54 18.68
N GLU A 127 -6.41 -13.59 17.90
CA GLU A 127 -5.91 -13.73 16.53
C GLU A 127 -7.08 -13.90 15.55
N LYS A 128 -7.04 -13.16 14.44
CA LYS A 128 -7.99 -13.31 13.34
C LYS A 128 -7.62 -14.55 12.53
N VAL A 129 -8.45 -15.59 12.59
CA VAL A 129 -8.26 -16.82 11.82
C VAL A 129 -9.22 -16.79 10.64
N THR A 130 -8.65 -16.72 9.44
CA THR A 130 -9.42 -16.71 8.20
C THR A 130 -9.69 -18.14 7.78
N THR A 131 -10.96 -18.52 7.69
CA THR A 131 -11.39 -19.89 7.37
C THR A 131 -11.74 -20.05 5.91
N TRP A 132 -12.17 -18.98 5.24
CA TRP A 132 -12.55 -19.01 3.84
C TRP A 132 -12.36 -17.67 3.15
N ASN A 133 -11.93 -17.72 1.88
CA ASN A 133 -11.80 -16.57 0.99
C ASN A 133 -12.48 -16.88 -0.34
N GLY A 134 -13.20 -15.92 -0.91
CA GLY A 134 -13.79 -16.05 -2.24
C GLY A 134 -13.85 -14.73 -2.99
N SER A 135 -13.78 -14.81 -4.31
CA SER A 135 -13.95 -13.66 -5.19
C SER A 135 -14.93 -14.01 -6.29
N GLU A 136 -15.72 -13.04 -6.70
CA GLU A 136 -16.61 -13.18 -7.85
C GLU A 136 -16.59 -11.89 -8.67
N ASN A 137 -16.60 -12.05 -9.99
CA ASN A 137 -16.57 -10.93 -10.93
C ASN A 137 -18.01 -10.56 -11.32
N PHE A 138 -18.30 -9.26 -11.32
CA PHE A 138 -19.57 -8.75 -11.82
C PHE A 138 -19.53 -8.67 -13.35
N HIS A 139 -20.49 -9.33 -13.99
CA HIS A 139 -20.66 -9.25 -15.44
C HIS A 139 -21.44 -8.00 -15.83
N PHE A 140 -20.90 -7.24 -16.79
CA PHE A 140 -21.50 -6.04 -17.36
C PHE A 140 -21.33 -6.06 -18.87
N ASP A 141 -22.25 -5.43 -19.60
CA ASP A 141 -22.29 -5.48 -21.06
C ASP A 141 -21.41 -4.41 -21.72
N THR A 142 -21.40 -3.21 -21.13
CA THR A 142 -20.65 -2.07 -21.69
C THR A 142 -19.88 -1.32 -20.61
N TRP A 143 -18.78 -0.70 -21.03
CA TRP A 143 -17.97 0.15 -20.19
C TRP A 143 -17.47 1.37 -20.96
N LYS A 144 -17.17 2.43 -20.23
CA LYS A 144 -16.63 3.67 -20.77
C LYS A 144 -15.62 4.26 -19.80
N ASP A 145 -14.55 4.83 -20.33
CA ASP A 145 -13.62 5.61 -19.54
C ASP A 145 -14.13 7.05 -19.41
N THR A 146 -14.28 7.53 -18.17
CA THR A 146 -14.69 8.90 -17.83
C THR A 146 -13.58 9.71 -17.16
N SER A 147 -12.35 9.19 -17.22
CA SER A 147 -11.19 9.85 -16.61
C SER A 147 -10.82 11.16 -17.31
N GLY A 148 -10.36 12.16 -16.53
CA GLY A 148 -9.90 13.45 -17.05
C GLY A 148 -8.66 13.35 -17.95
N SER A 149 -8.15 14.45 -18.48
CA SER A 149 -6.90 14.43 -19.26
C SER A 149 -5.67 14.49 -18.36
N VAL A 150 -4.63 13.72 -18.67
CA VAL A 150 -3.31 13.88 -18.03
C VAL A 150 -2.65 15.14 -18.60
N SER A 151 -2.68 16.23 -17.84
CA SER A 151 -2.00 17.50 -18.18
C SER A 151 -0.83 17.77 -17.24
N GLY A 152 0.18 18.50 -17.72
CA GLY A 152 1.30 18.95 -16.88
C GLY A 152 2.50 18.00 -16.80
N LEU A 153 2.40 16.78 -17.34
CA LEU A 153 3.52 15.83 -17.37
C LEU A 153 4.69 16.32 -18.25
N LYS A 154 4.39 17.07 -19.32
CA LYS A 154 5.37 17.62 -20.26
C LYS A 154 6.09 18.87 -19.74
N ASP A 155 5.53 19.52 -18.73
CA ASP A 155 6.04 20.80 -18.22
C ASP A 155 7.31 20.62 -17.37
N TYR A 156 7.57 19.39 -16.91
CA TYR A 156 8.71 19.05 -16.05
C TYR A 156 9.63 18.04 -16.74
N ASP A 157 10.93 18.12 -16.44
CA ASP A 157 11.90 17.14 -16.92
C ASP A 157 11.71 15.76 -16.25
N MET A 158 11.21 15.76 -15.01
CA MET A 158 10.89 14.55 -14.24
C MET A 158 9.61 14.77 -13.42
N ALA A 159 8.67 13.83 -13.51
CA ALA A 159 7.41 13.87 -12.78
C ALA A 159 7.03 12.49 -12.21
N LYS A 160 6.67 12.45 -10.93
CA LYS A 160 6.00 11.31 -10.28
C LYS A 160 4.53 11.37 -10.64
N LEU A 161 4.04 10.30 -11.21
CA LEU A 161 2.63 10.09 -11.50
C LEU A 161 2.09 9.04 -10.53
N ARG A 162 1.22 9.47 -9.62
CA ARG A 162 0.46 8.58 -8.74
C ARG A 162 -0.89 8.31 -9.37
N LEU A 163 -1.17 7.04 -9.65
CA LEU A 163 -2.40 6.61 -10.30
C LEU A 163 -3.37 6.04 -9.26
N SER A 164 -4.62 6.51 -9.29
CA SER A 164 -5.75 5.88 -8.60
C SER A 164 -6.71 5.27 -9.63
N LYS A 165 -7.53 4.32 -9.19
CA LYS A 165 -8.56 3.67 -10.01
C LYS A 165 -9.88 3.67 -9.27
N GLU A 166 -10.94 4.07 -9.95
CA GLU A 166 -12.28 4.20 -9.40
C GLU A 166 -13.30 3.66 -10.41
N LYS A 167 -14.41 3.11 -9.88
CA LYS A 167 -15.52 2.63 -10.70
C LYS A 167 -16.73 3.53 -10.50
N GLU A 168 -17.48 3.73 -11.57
CA GLU A 168 -18.74 4.44 -11.57
C GLU A 168 -19.82 3.59 -12.25
N PHE A 169 -21.09 3.86 -11.92
CA PHE A 169 -22.23 3.23 -12.56
C PHE A 169 -22.89 4.23 -13.50
N MET A 170 -23.08 3.85 -14.77
CA MET A 170 -23.69 4.74 -15.77
C MET A 170 -25.19 4.97 -15.53
N ASP A 171 -25.86 4.02 -14.87
CA ASP A 171 -27.29 4.04 -14.65
C ASP A 171 -27.66 3.39 -13.29
N SER A 172 -28.88 3.66 -12.82
CA SER A 172 -29.39 3.13 -11.54
C SER A 172 -29.63 1.63 -11.58
N TYR A 173 -30.02 1.08 -12.73
CA TYR A 173 -30.27 -0.35 -12.88
C TYR A 173 -28.98 -1.15 -12.68
N THR A 174 -27.87 -0.73 -13.28
CA THR A 174 -26.55 -1.36 -13.11
C THR A 174 -26.11 -1.31 -11.66
N ARG A 175 -26.33 -0.18 -10.98
CA ARG A 175 -26.03 -0.06 -9.55
C ARG A 175 -26.84 -1.03 -8.71
N GLU A 176 -28.13 -1.15 -8.97
CA GLU A 176 -29.03 -2.08 -8.27
C GLU A 176 -28.70 -3.54 -8.57
N SER A 177 -28.38 -3.86 -9.83
CA SER A 177 -27.93 -5.19 -10.26
C SER A 177 -26.60 -5.58 -9.60
N PHE A 178 -25.64 -4.65 -9.55
CA PHE A 178 -24.38 -4.85 -8.84
C PHE A 178 -24.61 -5.11 -7.36
N ALA A 179 -25.44 -4.30 -6.70
CA ALA A 179 -25.80 -4.47 -5.30
C ALA A 179 -26.53 -5.79 -5.03
N ALA A 180 -27.44 -6.20 -5.92
CA ALA A 180 -28.18 -7.46 -5.81
C ALA A 180 -27.29 -8.69 -5.99
N ASN A 181 -26.38 -8.68 -6.98
CA ASN A 181 -25.41 -9.76 -7.19
C ASN A 181 -24.44 -9.86 -6.01
N ARG A 182 -23.94 -8.71 -5.52
CA ARG A 182 -23.09 -8.64 -4.32
C ARG A 182 -23.83 -9.17 -3.09
N ALA A 183 -25.11 -8.80 -2.89
CA ALA A 183 -25.91 -9.29 -1.77
C ALA A 183 -26.13 -10.81 -1.85
N ARG A 184 -26.41 -11.35 -3.05
CA ARG A 184 -26.53 -12.80 -3.27
C ARG A 184 -25.23 -13.54 -2.96
N PHE A 185 -24.09 -12.98 -3.36
CA PHE A 185 -22.78 -13.54 -3.04
C PHE A 185 -22.52 -13.56 -1.52
N VAL A 186 -22.87 -12.48 -0.83
CA VAL A 186 -22.79 -12.41 0.64
C VAL A 186 -23.72 -13.45 1.27
N GLU A 187 -24.99 -13.50 0.88
CA GLU A 187 -25.97 -14.46 1.44
C GLU A 187 -25.50 -15.92 1.27
N ALA A 188 -24.90 -16.24 0.12
CA ALA A 188 -24.36 -17.56 -0.16
C ALA A 188 -23.14 -17.94 0.69
N ASN A 189 -22.44 -16.98 1.31
CA ASN A 189 -21.15 -17.24 1.97
C ASN A 189 -21.01 -16.66 3.40
N CYS A 190 -21.94 -15.82 3.85
CA CYS A 190 -21.88 -15.15 5.16
C CYS A 190 -22.01 -16.12 6.32
N HIS A 191 -22.63 -17.28 6.10
CA HIS A 191 -22.80 -18.34 7.10
C HIS A 191 -21.56 -19.24 7.25
N ARG A 192 -20.48 -18.99 6.52
CA ARG A 192 -19.26 -19.81 6.59
C ARG A 192 -18.48 -19.62 7.89
N ASP A 193 -18.62 -18.47 8.56
CA ASP A 193 -17.95 -18.19 9.83
C ASP A 193 -18.69 -17.11 10.66
N VAL A 194 -18.18 -16.79 11.85
CA VAL A 194 -18.73 -15.84 12.81
C VAL A 194 -18.75 -14.40 12.27
N SER A 195 -17.74 -14.02 11.51
CA SER A 195 -17.58 -12.68 10.94
C SER A 195 -17.08 -12.75 9.52
N PHE A 196 -17.32 -11.70 8.75
CA PHE A 196 -16.83 -11.59 7.38
C PHE A 196 -16.52 -10.15 7.01
N ASP A 197 -15.55 -9.97 6.14
CA ASP A 197 -15.28 -8.70 5.46
C ASP A 197 -15.56 -8.88 3.97
N ILE A 198 -16.13 -7.86 3.33
CA ILE A 198 -16.35 -7.84 1.88
C ILE A 198 -15.89 -6.52 1.29
N GLU A 199 -15.02 -6.61 0.29
CA GLU A 199 -14.41 -5.48 -0.40
C GLU A 199 -14.75 -5.51 -1.89
N ASP A 200 -15.01 -4.34 -2.45
CA ASP A 200 -15.27 -4.18 -3.86
C ASP A 200 -13.95 -4.12 -4.64
N THR A 201 -13.79 -4.97 -5.65
CA THR A 201 -12.57 -5.03 -6.45
C THR A 201 -12.74 -4.33 -7.80
N LEU A 202 -11.70 -3.61 -8.21
CA LEU A 202 -11.54 -3.06 -9.55
C LEU A 202 -10.13 -3.38 -10.01
N ASP A 203 -10.00 -4.21 -11.03
CA ASP A 203 -8.73 -4.52 -11.64
C ASP A 203 -8.65 -4.00 -13.08
N ILE A 204 -7.47 -3.52 -13.46
CA ILE A 204 -7.19 -2.99 -14.79
C ILE A 204 -5.83 -3.55 -15.17
N ASP A 205 -5.79 -4.35 -16.25
CA ASP A 205 -4.55 -5.01 -16.65
C ASP A 205 -3.43 -3.98 -16.91
N GLY A 206 -2.25 -4.29 -16.37
CA GLY A 206 -1.07 -3.45 -16.43
C GLY A 206 -1.10 -2.19 -15.55
N PHE A 207 -2.10 -2.01 -14.67
CA PHE A 207 -2.17 -0.88 -13.74
C PHE A 207 -1.03 -0.88 -12.71
N ARG A 208 -0.42 0.29 -12.51
CA ARG A 208 0.64 0.52 -11.51
C ARG A 208 0.32 1.80 -10.75
N ASN A 209 0.26 1.72 -9.43
CA ASN A 209 -0.13 2.86 -8.57
C ASN A 209 0.87 4.03 -8.64
N SER A 210 2.12 3.76 -9.03
CA SER A 210 3.20 4.74 -9.02
C SER A 210 4.13 4.54 -10.22
N VAL A 211 4.24 5.59 -11.04
CA VAL A 211 5.06 5.66 -12.24
C VAL A 211 5.92 6.92 -12.19
N LEU A 212 7.15 6.84 -12.68
CA LEU A 212 8.04 7.99 -12.80
C LEU A 212 8.26 8.32 -14.28
N ALA A 213 7.79 9.50 -14.71
CA ALA A 213 7.95 10.01 -16.07
C ALA A 213 9.24 10.86 -16.17
N LEU A 214 10.08 10.54 -17.16
CA LEU A 214 11.28 11.30 -17.53
C LEU A 214 11.12 11.85 -18.93
N ARG A 215 11.43 13.13 -19.14
CA ARG A 215 11.41 13.72 -20.49
C ARG A 215 12.38 13.00 -21.44
N ASP A 216 13.60 12.73 -20.98
CA ASP A 216 14.59 11.94 -21.72
C ASP A 216 14.95 10.69 -20.92
N ILE A 217 14.51 9.53 -21.41
CA ILE A 217 14.80 8.24 -20.77
C ILE A 217 16.24 7.77 -21.03
N ASN A 218 16.85 8.20 -22.13
CA ASN A 218 18.22 7.82 -22.50
C ASN A 218 19.23 8.51 -21.58
N ASN A 219 18.94 9.75 -21.17
CA ASN A 219 19.73 10.48 -20.19
C ASN A 219 19.21 10.32 -18.76
N ARG A 220 19.00 9.06 -18.31
CA ARG A 220 18.60 8.78 -16.93
C ARG A 220 19.72 9.20 -15.96
N PRO A 221 19.46 10.08 -14.97
CA PRO A 221 20.45 10.46 -13.99
C PRO A 221 20.97 9.24 -13.21
N TRP A 222 22.28 9.19 -12.93
CA TRP A 222 22.91 8.06 -12.24
C TRP A 222 22.28 7.77 -10.88
N TRP A 223 21.86 8.81 -10.14
CA TRP A 223 21.22 8.70 -8.83
C TRP A 223 19.82 8.10 -8.90
N LEU A 224 19.19 8.04 -10.08
CA LEU A 224 17.86 7.45 -10.27
C LEU A 224 17.91 5.95 -10.63
N ARG A 225 19.09 5.33 -10.60
CA ARG A 225 19.21 3.90 -10.83
C ARG A 225 18.74 3.11 -9.59
N PRO A 226 18.04 1.97 -9.77
CA PRO A 226 17.65 1.12 -8.64
C PRO A 226 18.84 0.73 -7.74
N ALA A 227 20.00 0.46 -8.34
CA ALA A 227 21.22 0.16 -7.59
C ALA A 227 21.61 1.27 -6.60
N VAL A 228 21.50 2.54 -6.99
CA VAL A 228 21.82 3.67 -6.09
C VAL A 228 20.80 3.76 -4.96
N PHE A 229 19.53 3.46 -5.21
CA PHE A 229 18.53 3.37 -4.15
C PHE A 229 18.87 2.27 -3.14
N TYR A 230 19.27 1.08 -3.59
CA TYR A 230 19.68 0.00 -2.69
C TYR A 230 20.98 0.30 -1.94
N ILE A 231 21.98 0.90 -2.59
CA ILE A 231 23.22 1.34 -1.93
C ILE A 231 22.91 2.42 -0.88
N ALA A 232 22.10 3.43 -1.21
CA ALA A 232 21.66 4.43 -0.25
C ALA A 232 20.87 3.79 0.90
N SER A 233 20.07 2.75 0.62
CA SER A 233 19.33 2.02 1.64
C SER A 233 20.24 1.23 2.57
N LEU A 234 21.29 0.60 2.04
CA LEU A 234 22.31 -0.12 2.80
C LEU A 234 23.13 0.83 3.69
N LEU A 235 23.44 2.02 3.19
CA LEU A 235 24.20 3.04 3.92
C LEU A 235 23.34 3.88 4.89
N LEU A 236 22.07 3.52 5.12
CA LEU A 236 21.12 4.29 5.94
C LEU A 236 20.87 5.72 5.43
N LEU A 237 21.17 5.98 4.15
CA LEU A 237 20.99 7.26 3.45
C LEU A 237 19.69 7.30 2.63
N THR A 238 18.70 6.49 3.00
CA THR A 238 17.37 6.50 2.35
C THR A 238 16.67 7.85 2.50
N TRP A 239 16.81 8.52 3.65
CA TRP A 239 16.17 9.81 3.89
C TRP A 239 16.75 10.94 3.00
N PRO A 240 18.09 11.16 2.95
CA PRO A 240 18.68 12.11 2.01
C PRO A 240 18.34 11.81 0.55
N TYR A 241 18.32 10.52 0.18
CA TYR A 241 17.91 10.10 -1.15
C TYR A 241 16.47 10.53 -1.48
N ARG A 242 15.51 10.30 -0.57
CA ARG A 242 14.11 10.70 -0.74
C ARG A 242 13.97 12.23 -0.82
N MET A 243 14.73 12.99 -0.04
CA MET A 243 14.76 14.45 -0.14
C MET A 243 15.27 14.92 -1.50
N LEU A 244 16.37 14.33 -1.99
CA LEU A 244 16.89 14.62 -3.32
C LEU A 244 15.82 14.35 -4.38
N LEU A 245 15.21 13.17 -4.36
CA LEU A 245 14.14 12.79 -5.30
C LEU A 245 12.95 13.77 -5.23
N ASN A 246 12.43 14.08 -4.04
CA ASN A 246 11.29 14.99 -3.86
C ASN A 246 11.62 16.44 -4.21
N SER A 247 12.88 16.86 -4.10
CA SER A 247 13.30 18.22 -4.48
C SER A 247 13.49 18.39 -5.99
N ARG A 248 13.82 17.31 -6.70
CA ARG A 248 14.14 17.33 -8.14
C ARG A 248 12.98 16.90 -9.03
N VAL A 249 11.98 16.22 -8.49
CA VAL A 249 10.90 15.61 -9.27
C VAL A 249 9.55 16.20 -8.85
N ALA A 250 8.78 16.68 -9.83
CA ALA A 250 7.42 17.14 -9.60
C ALA A 250 6.49 15.96 -9.23
N SER A 251 5.42 16.19 -8.48
CA SER A 251 4.43 15.16 -8.16
C SER A 251 3.08 15.52 -8.74
N THR A 252 2.41 14.55 -9.35
CA THR A 252 1.09 14.70 -9.95
C THR A 252 0.27 13.44 -9.67
N GLU A 253 -0.98 13.63 -9.29
CA GLU A 253 -1.94 12.54 -9.07
C GLU A 253 -2.95 12.51 -10.21
N PHE A 254 -3.33 11.32 -10.66
CA PHE A 254 -4.30 11.13 -11.73
C PHE A 254 -5.19 9.92 -11.47
N GLY A 255 -6.50 10.15 -11.47
CA GLY A 255 -7.50 9.11 -11.28
C GLY A 255 -8.03 8.56 -12.59
N ILE A 256 -8.00 7.23 -12.73
CA ILE A 256 -8.64 6.51 -13.82
C ILE A 256 -10.03 6.09 -13.35
N VAL A 257 -11.05 6.66 -13.97
CA VAL A 257 -12.44 6.40 -13.66
C VAL A 257 -13.07 5.57 -14.77
N LYS A 258 -13.65 4.44 -14.39
CA LYS A 258 -14.30 3.48 -15.30
C LYS A 258 -15.78 3.40 -15.00
N SER A 259 -16.62 3.88 -15.92
CA SER A 259 -18.06 3.75 -15.80
C SER A 259 -18.54 2.45 -16.47
N ILE A 260 -19.35 1.67 -15.78
CA ILE A 260 -19.90 0.39 -16.28
C ILE A 260 -21.44 0.45 -16.40
N SER A 261 -21.99 -0.34 -17.33
CA SER A 261 -23.43 -0.54 -17.50
C SER A 261 -23.74 -1.98 -17.85
N ALA A 262 -24.79 -2.51 -17.23
CA ALA A 262 -25.38 -3.80 -17.50
C ALA A 262 -26.80 -3.59 -18.04
N GLU A 263 -27.18 -4.36 -19.05
CA GLU A 263 -28.51 -4.32 -19.63
C GLU A 263 -29.49 -5.20 -18.83
N PRO A 264 -30.77 -4.81 -18.77
CA PRO A 264 -31.79 -5.71 -18.28
C PRO A 264 -31.94 -6.92 -19.21
N PRO A 265 -32.15 -8.14 -18.67
CA PRO A 265 -32.46 -9.29 -19.50
C PRO A 265 -33.70 -8.99 -20.34
N LYS A 266 -33.68 -9.33 -21.64
CA LYS A 266 -34.77 -9.05 -22.58
C LYS A 266 -36.10 -9.63 -22.05
N GLY A 267 -36.98 -8.75 -21.55
CA GLY A 267 -38.28 -9.11 -20.97
C GLY A 267 -38.37 -9.08 -19.43
N GLY A 268 -37.32 -8.68 -18.72
CA GLY A 268 -37.29 -8.61 -17.26
C GLY A 268 -37.52 -7.19 -16.69
N THR A 269 -38.29 -7.09 -15.61
CA THR A 269 -38.36 -5.91 -14.75
C THR A 269 -37.06 -5.74 -13.97
N ALA A 270 -36.72 -4.50 -13.58
CA ALA A 270 -35.56 -4.18 -12.75
C ALA A 270 -35.46 -5.11 -11.52
N PRO A 271 -34.24 -5.50 -11.08
CA PRO A 271 -34.07 -6.32 -9.89
C PRO A 271 -34.76 -5.64 -8.72
N ALA A 272 -35.46 -6.43 -7.89
CA ALA A 272 -36.08 -5.91 -6.67
C ALA A 272 -35.03 -5.12 -5.88
N ARG A 273 -35.35 -3.86 -5.57
CA ARG A 273 -34.47 -2.93 -4.85
C ARG A 273 -33.88 -3.66 -3.65
N ALA A 274 -32.59 -4.00 -3.73
CA ALA A 274 -31.91 -4.67 -2.64
C ALA A 274 -31.94 -3.70 -1.45
N THR A 275 -32.79 -3.98 -0.47
CA THR A 275 -32.83 -3.25 0.79
C THR A 275 -31.42 -3.32 1.35
N ALA A 276 -30.79 -2.15 1.52
CA ALA A 276 -29.42 -2.00 1.97
C ALA A 276 -29.22 -2.73 3.31
N MET A 277 -28.80 -4.00 3.24
CA MET A 277 -28.42 -4.77 4.40
C MET A 277 -26.95 -4.47 4.66
N LEU A 278 -26.75 -3.54 5.60
CA LEU A 278 -25.49 -3.20 6.27
C LEU A 278 -24.30 -2.92 5.32
N VAL A 279 -24.27 -1.68 4.85
CA VAL A 279 -23.00 -0.96 4.69
C VAL A 279 -22.45 -0.78 6.11
N VAL A 280 -21.63 -1.73 6.58
CA VAL A 280 -20.67 -1.42 7.64
C VAL A 280 -19.58 -0.60 6.95
N ASP A 281 -19.75 0.71 7.04
CA ASP A 281 -18.78 1.72 6.64
C ASP A 281 -17.54 1.55 7.55
N VAL A 282 -16.54 0.81 7.07
CA VAL A 282 -15.21 0.79 7.71
C VAL A 282 -14.37 1.83 6.99
N ARG A 283 -14.27 3.00 7.61
CA ARG A 283 -13.27 4.04 7.29
C ARG A 283 -11.85 3.58 7.62
#